data_AF-A0A1F8CMS0-F1
#
_entry.id   AF-A0A1F8CMS0-F1
#
_cell.length_a   1.000
_cell.length_b   1.000
_cell.length_c   1.000
_cell.angle_alpha   90.00
_cell.angle_beta   90.00
_cell.angle_gamma   90.00
#
_symmetry.space_group_name_H-M   'P 1'
#
loop_
_entity.id
_entity.type
_entity.pdbx_description
1 polymer ?
#
loop_
_entity_poly.entity_id
_entity_poly.type
_entity_poly.pdbx_seq_one_letter_code
_entity_poly.pdbx_strand_id
1 'polypeptide(L)'
;MTNMSSETNKPSSSLLEKFSPLLVVVAIILAFAVGVLWQKVNNLEKGPTATENTQPTAEKESPLSVDNLKKYAKELGLNEKDFNNCLDSGKYVDRVKADETYGGTVGVSGTPGFFVNGKFLSGAYPFEAFKDIIDKELTGKGSTNAANYIEMLAAAAKTDPKGFDPIPKTVEIGDSPVKGDGKVTIVEFSDFECPYCIRHFTQTYGKLMSEYVNKGLVKYSFKHFPLSFHPNAQKAAEASECAKEQGKFWEMHDKLYSVSN
;
A
#
# COMPACT_ATOMS: atom_id res chain seq x y z
N MET A 1 -85.21 58.17 11.35
CA MET A 1 -84.52 57.96 12.65
C MET A 1 -83.13 57.46 12.34
N THR A 2 -82.11 58.18 12.84
CA THR A 2 -80.78 57.71 13.31
C THR A 2 -79.99 56.69 12.46
N ASN A 3 -78.68 56.80 12.22
CA ASN A 3 -77.67 57.60 12.88
C ASN A 3 -76.40 57.62 12.02
N MET A 4 -75.65 58.69 12.22
CA MET A 4 -74.28 58.93 11.79
C MET A 4 -73.34 57.84 12.34
N SER A 5 -72.38 57.37 11.55
CA SER A 5 -71.19 56.67 12.05
C SER A 5 -70.01 57.11 11.22
N SER A 6 -69.12 57.84 11.90
CA SER A 6 -67.81 58.25 11.40
C SER A 6 -66.91 57.03 11.30
N GLU A 7 -66.29 56.81 10.14
CA GLU A 7 -65.09 55.98 10.03
C GLU A 7 -63.95 56.77 9.41
N THR A 8 -62.79 56.50 9.98
CA THR A 8 -61.56 57.26 9.96
C THR A 8 -60.77 57.01 8.68
N ASN A 9 -60.20 58.09 8.11
CA ASN A 9 -59.26 58.00 6.99
C ASN A 9 -58.03 57.18 7.41
N LYS A 10 -57.88 55.99 6.83
CA LYS A 10 -56.63 55.20 6.83
C LYS A 10 -55.67 55.82 5.80
N PRO A 11 -54.40 56.09 6.16
CA PRO A 11 -53.48 56.76 5.23
C PRO A 11 -53.19 55.85 4.03
N SER A 12 -53.19 56.44 2.84
CA SER A 12 -52.84 55.78 1.59
C SER A 12 -51.44 55.17 1.69
N SER A 13 -51.33 53.85 1.48
CA SER A 13 -50.06 53.15 1.39
C SER A 13 -49.15 53.87 0.39
N SER A 14 -48.03 54.39 0.89
CA SER A 14 -47.03 55.09 0.09
C SER A 14 -46.59 54.20 -1.08
N LEU A 15 -46.40 54.80 -2.26
CA LEU A 15 -45.93 54.13 -3.48
C LEU A 15 -44.65 53.30 -3.21
N LEU A 16 -43.86 53.69 -2.22
CA LEU A 16 -42.66 53.00 -1.75
C LEU A 16 -42.94 51.59 -1.18
N GLU A 17 -44.09 51.33 -0.55
CA GLU A 17 -44.39 50.00 0.01
C GLU A 17 -44.69 48.96 -1.08
N LYS A 18 -45.25 49.39 -2.23
CA LYS A 18 -45.57 48.50 -3.35
C LYS A 18 -44.35 48.04 -4.14
N PHE A 19 -43.30 48.85 -4.17
CA PHE A 19 -42.03 48.52 -4.85
C PHE A 19 -40.96 47.99 -3.89
N SER A 20 -41.18 48.05 -2.57
CA SER A 20 -40.28 47.54 -1.54
C SER A 20 -39.80 46.08 -1.78
N PRO A 21 -40.68 45.08 -2.01
CA PRO A 21 -40.21 43.71 -2.24
C PRO A 21 -39.40 43.57 -3.54
N LEU A 22 -39.75 44.33 -4.59
CA LEU A 22 -38.99 44.33 -5.85
C LEU A 22 -37.60 44.96 -5.66
N LEU A 23 -37.52 46.07 -4.92
CA LEU A 23 -36.25 46.75 -4.62
C LEU A 23 -35.35 45.89 -3.72
N VAL A 24 -35.91 45.15 -2.77
CA VAL A 24 -35.16 44.20 -1.95
C VAL A 24 -34.60 43.05 -2.80
N VAL A 25 -35.40 42.48 -3.70
CA VAL A 25 -34.93 41.42 -4.61
C VAL A 25 -33.84 41.94 -5.56
N VAL A 26 -34.01 43.13 -6.13
CA VAL A 26 -32.99 43.77 -6.98
C VAL A 26 -31.72 44.07 -6.18
N ALA A 27 -31.83 44.55 -4.93
CA ALA A 27 -30.68 44.78 -4.07
C ALA A 27 -29.94 43.48 -3.72
N ILE A 28 -30.65 42.37 -3.49
CA ILE A 28 -30.04 41.05 -3.25
C ILE A 28 -29.32 40.55 -4.51
N ILE A 29 -29.94 40.66 -5.68
CA ILE A 29 -29.32 40.25 -6.96
C ILE A 29 -28.06 41.10 -7.23
N LEU A 30 -28.13 42.42 -7.00
CA LEU A 30 -26.97 43.30 -7.15
C LEU A 30 -25.87 42.96 -6.13
N ALA A 31 -26.22 42.65 -4.88
CA ALA A 31 -25.25 42.21 -3.87
C ALA A 31 -24.58 40.88 -4.24
N PHE A 32 -25.33 39.92 -4.80
CA PHE A 32 -24.77 38.68 -5.32
C PHE A 32 -23.87 38.92 -6.54
N ALA A 33 -24.28 39.77 -7.48
CA ALA A 33 -23.47 40.09 -8.65
C ALA A 33 -22.17 40.81 -8.26
N VAL A 34 -22.22 41.74 -7.31
CA VAL A 34 -21.04 42.40 -6.73
C VAL A 34 -20.17 41.40 -5.98
N GLY A 35 -20.75 40.47 -5.23
CA GLY A 35 -20.02 39.39 -4.55
C GLY A 35 -19.31 38.45 -5.52
N VAL A 36 -19.96 38.03 -6.60
CA VAL A 36 -19.38 37.17 -7.66
C VAL A 36 -18.30 37.92 -8.43
N LEU A 37 -18.53 39.20 -8.76
CA LEU A 37 -17.53 40.04 -9.41
C LEU A 37 -16.33 40.29 -8.48
N TRP A 38 -16.56 40.57 -7.19
CA TRP A 38 -15.49 40.73 -6.20
C TRP A 38 -14.72 39.42 -6.00
N GLN A 39 -15.38 38.27 -5.97
CA GLN A 39 -14.73 36.95 -5.92
C GLN A 39 -13.88 36.70 -7.17
N LYS A 40 -14.40 37.05 -8.35
CA LYS A 40 -13.68 36.89 -9.62
C LYS A 40 -12.51 37.87 -9.74
N VAL A 41 -12.66 39.10 -9.27
CA VAL A 41 -11.57 40.10 -9.17
C VAL A 41 -10.52 39.64 -8.17
N ASN A 42 -10.90 39.13 -6.99
CA ASN A 42 -9.97 38.50 -6.05
C ASN A 42 -9.23 37.32 -6.68
N ASN A 43 -9.90 36.50 -7.50
CA ASN A 43 -9.27 35.37 -8.20
C ASN A 43 -8.36 35.80 -9.38
N LEU A 44 -8.55 37.02 -9.91
CA LEU A 44 -7.72 37.59 -10.98
C LEU A 44 -6.53 38.39 -10.42
N GLU A 45 -6.74 39.10 -9.31
CA GLU A 45 -5.69 39.81 -8.57
C GLU A 45 -4.76 38.85 -7.84
N LYS A 46 -5.26 37.70 -7.39
CA LYS A 46 -4.44 36.65 -6.77
C LYS A 46 -3.58 35.84 -7.75
N GLY A 47 -3.68 36.10 -9.07
CA GLY A 47 -3.09 35.21 -10.07
C GLY A 47 -3.48 33.75 -9.80
N PRO A 48 -2.78 32.74 -10.34
CA PRO A 48 -2.88 31.41 -9.76
C PRO A 48 -2.41 31.52 -8.30
N THR A 49 -3.34 31.35 -7.35
CA THR A 49 -3.04 31.36 -5.93
C THR A 49 -1.97 30.33 -5.63
N ALA A 50 -0.77 30.84 -5.36
CA ALA A 50 0.24 30.17 -4.59
C ALA A 50 -0.34 29.86 -3.20
N THR A 51 -0.79 28.63 -3.01
CA THR A 51 -0.65 27.96 -1.72
C THR A 51 0.78 27.49 -1.60
N GLU A 52 1.44 27.92 -0.53
CA GLU A 52 2.78 27.53 -0.09
C GLU A 52 3.97 27.96 -0.97
N ASN A 53 5.01 28.44 -0.30
CA ASN A 53 6.37 28.44 -0.83
C ASN A 53 6.80 26.99 -1.06
N THR A 54 6.38 26.42 -2.17
CA THR A 54 7.00 25.25 -2.79
C THR A 54 7.48 25.76 -4.14
N GLN A 55 8.74 26.17 -4.18
CA GLN A 55 9.57 26.00 -5.38
C GLN A 55 9.13 24.71 -6.07
N PRO A 56 9.02 24.59 -7.41
CA PRO A 56 8.87 23.29 -8.03
C PRO A 56 10.14 22.49 -7.69
N THR A 57 10.15 21.88 -6.51
CA THR A 57 10.95 20.72 -6.22
C THR A 57 10.41 19.75 -7.24
N ALA A 58 11.22 19.44 -8.25
CA ALA A 58 11.00 18.22 -9.01
C ALA A 58 10.67 17.16 -7.96
N GLU A 59 9.42 16.70 -7.91
CA GLU A 59 9.06 15.58 -7.03
C GLU A 59 10.04 14.49 -7.42
N LYS A 60 10.87 14.09 -6.45
CA LYS A 60 11.85 13.06 -6.70
C LYS A 60 11.06 11.82 -7.10
N GLU A 61 11.11 11.50 -8.39
CA GLU A 61 10.41 10.37 -8.97
C GLU A 61 10.71 9.11 -8.16
N SER A 62 9.66 8.34 -7.84
CA SER A 62 9.83 7.10 -7.08
C SER A 62 10.77 6.15 -7.83
N PRO A 63 11.71 5.47 -7.13
CA PRO A 63 12.51 4.42 -7.76
C PRO A 63 11.63 3.28 -8.29
N LEU A 64 10.40 3.15 -7.81
CA LEU A 64 9.44 2.14 -8.25
C LEU A 64 8.36 2.70 -9.19
N SER A 65 8.56 3.88 -9.78
CA SER A 65 7.71 4.40 -10.85
C SER A 65 7.64 3.43 -12.03
N VAL A 66 6.54 3.43 -12.79
CA VAL A 66 6.38 2.55 -13.96
C VAL A 66 7.53 2.71 -14.97
N ASP A 67 8.01 3.93 -15.19
CA ASP A 67 9.12 4.19 -16.10
C ASP A 67 10.43 3.58 -15.59
N ASN A 68 10.71 3.67 -14.28
CA ASN A 68 11.86 3.01 -13.68
C ASN A 68 11.73 1.48 -13.71
N LEU A 69 10.54 0.91 -13.48
CA LEU A 69 10.29 -0.53 -13.59
C LEU A 69 10.63 -1.06 -15.00
N LYS A 70 10.22 -0.34 -16.05
CA LYS A 70 10.55 -0.67 -17.45
C LYS A 70 12.05 -0.55 -17.73
N LYS A 71 12.70 0.48 -17.19
CA LYS A 71 14.16 0.64 -17.27
C LYS A 71 14.89 -0.54 -16.61
N TYR A 72 14.44 -0.98 -15.44
CA TYR A 72 15.03 -2.14 -14.76
C TYR A 72 14.82 -3.43 -15.54
N ALA A 73 13.64 -3.63 -16.15
CA ALA A 73 13.41 -4.78 -17.01
C ALA A 73 14.41 -4.82 -18.18
N LYS A 74 14.66 -3.68 -18.80
CA LYS A 74 15.70 -3.54 -19.85
C LYS A 74 17.10 -3.86 -19.31
N GLU A 75 17.49 -3.29 -18.17
CA GLU A 75 18.79 -3.54 -17.52
C GLU A 75 19.01 -5.04 -17.21
N LEU A 76 17.94 -5.72 -16.81
CA LEU A 76 17.94 -7.15 -16.53
C LEU A 76 17.88 -8.00 -17.81
N GLY A 77 17.82 -7.40 -19.00
CA GLY A 77 17.78 -8.10 -20.28
C GLY A 77 16.49 -8.87 -20.52
N LEU A 78 15.35 -8.32 -20.10
CA LEU A 78 14.03 -8.81 -20.49
C LEU A 78 13.67 -8.28 -21.89
N ASN A 79 12.77 -8.96 -22.57
CA ASN A 79 12.14 -8.43 -23.78
C ASN A 79 11.29 -7.21 -23.41
N GLU A 80 11.74 -6.03 -23.82
CA GLU A 80 11.10 -4.75 -23.50
C GLU A 80 9.66 -4.68 -23.99
N LYS A 81 9.37 -5.19 -25.19
CA LYS A 81 8.02 -5.15 -25.77
C LYS A 81 7.06 -6.01 -24.95
N ASP A 82 7.45 -7.24 -24.65
CA ASP A 82 6.60 -8.19 -23.91
C ASP A 82 6.40 -7.73 -22.46
N PHE A 83 7.46 -7.23 -21.83
CA PHE A 83 7.40 -6.68 -20.48
C PHE A 83 6.49 -5.45 -20.40
N ASN A 84 6.67 -4.48 -21.30
CA ASN A 84 5.87 -3.25 -21.31
C ASN A 84 4.40 -3.57 -21.53
N ASN A 85 4.09 -4.44 -22.50
CA ASN A 85 2.71 -4.88 -22.76
C ASN A 85 2.10 -5.54 -21.51
N CYS A 86 2.84 -6.40 -20.82
CA CYS A 86 2.38 -7.08 -19.60
C CYS A 86 2.06 -6.08 -18.46
N LEU A 87 2.97 -5.13 -18.22
CA LEU A 87 2.85 -4.17 -17.11
C LEU A 87 1.79 -3.10 -17.38
N ASP A 88 1.74 -2.59 -18.61
CA ASP A 88 0.81 -1.53 -19.02
C ASP A 88 -0.64 -2.05 -19.11
N SER A 89 -0.82 -3.32 -19.48
CA SER A 89 -2.16 -3.93 -19.51
C SER A 89 -2.70 -4.29 -18.12
N GLY A 90 -1.86 -4.24 -17.07
CA GLY A 90 -2.23 -4.71 -15.74
C GLY A 90 -2.50 -6.21 -15.68
N LYS A 91 -1.78 -7.02 -16.48
CA LYS A 91 -2.04 -8.46 -16.64
C LYS A 91 -2.07 -9.22 -15.30
N TYR A 92 -1.31 -8.75 -14.31
CA TYR A 92 -1.15 -9.40 -13.02
C TYR A 92 -1.87 -8.75 -11.85
N VAL A 93 -2.75 -7.77 -12.09
CA VAL A 93 -3.55 -7.12 -11.04
C VAL A 93 -4.30 -8.15 -10.19
N ASP A 94 -5.03 -9.08 -10.83
CA ASP A 94 -5.83 -10.08 -10.13
C ASP A 94 -4.96 -11.11 -9.39
N ARG A 95 -3.80 -11.46 -9.95
CA ARG A 95 -2.86 -12.40 -9.29
C ARG A 95 -2.29 -11.81 -8.01
N VAL A 96 -1.89 -10.54 -8.05
CA VAL A 96 -1.40 -9.79 -6.89
C VAL A 96 -2.52 -9.64 -5.86
N LYS A 97 -3.73 -9.30 -6.29
CA LYS A 97 -4.89 -9.19 -5.40
C LYS A 97 -5.25 -10.52 -4.74
N ALA A 98 -5.08 -11.64 -5.45
CA ALA A 98 -5.29 -12.97 -4.91
C ALA A 98 -4.29 -13.31 -3.79
N ASP A 99 -3.00 -12.98 -3.94
CA ASP A 99 -2.03 -13.17 -2.86
C ASP A 99 -2.33 -12.26 -1.65
N GLU A 100 -2.68 -10.99 -1.88
CA GLU A 100 -3.06 -10.04 -0.81
C GLU A 100 -4.28 -10.56 -0.03
N THR A 101 -5.32 -10.96 -0.74
CA THR A 101 -6.55 -11.51 -0.14
C THR A 101 -6.23 -12.79 0.64
N TYR A 102 -5.45 -13.70 0.03
CA TYR A 102 -5.06 -14.94 0.67
C TYR A 102 -4.25 -14.71 1.95
N GLY A 103 -3.28 -13.78 1.92
CA GLY A 103 -2.52 -13.37 3.10
C GLY A 103 -3.43 -12.95 4.25
N GLY A 104 -4.45 -12.14 3.95
CA GLY A 104 -5.48 -11.75 4.92
C GLY A 104 -6.21 -12.95 5.55
N THR A 105 -6.54 -13.97 4.75
CA THR A 105 -7.23 -15.18 5.25
C THR A 105 -6.36 -16.03 6.19
N VAL A 106 -5.03 -16.05 5.99
CA VAL A 106 -4.10 -16.81 6.85
C VAL A 106 -3.58 -15.99 8.04
N GLY A 107 -3.98 -14.72 8.14
CA GLY A 107 -3.72 -13.83 9.27
C GLY A 107 -2.63 -12.79 9.05
N VAL A 108 -2.12 -12.63 7.83
CA VAL A 108 -1.21 -11.54 7.48
C VAL A 108 -1.99 -10.22 7.49
N SER A 109 -1.54 -9.26 8.30
CA SER A 109 -2.14 -7.93 8.39
C SER A 109 -1.12 -6.79 8.19
N GLY A 110 0.08 -7.14 7.75
CA GLY A 110 1.21 -6.22 7.57
C GLY A 110 2.41 -6.96 6.99
N THR A 111 3.41 -6.20 6.52
CA THR A 111 4.58 -6.76 5.85
C THR A 111 5.90 -6.36 6.51
N PRO A 112 6.93 -7.22 6.42
CA PRO A 112 6.86 -8.58 5.87
C PRO A 112 6.14 -9.52 6.85
N GLY A 113 5.40 -10.49 6.33
CA GLY A 113 4.79 -11.57 7.12
C GLY A 113 5.34 -12.90 6.66
N PHE A 114 5.74 -13.78 7.58
CA PHE A 114 6.37 -15.05 7.23
C PHE A 114 5.63 -16.24 7.82
N PHE A 115 5.69 -17.36 7.11
CA PHE A 115 5.34 -18.67 7.64
C PHE A 115 6.51 -19.63 7.47
N VAL A 116 7.04 -20.17 8.56
CA VAL A 116 8.07 -21.24 8.53
C VAL A 116 7.38 -22.56 8.90
N ASN A 117 7.18 -23.44 7.92
CA ASN A 117 6.31 -24.63 8.04
C ASN A 117 4.95 -24.30 8.68
N GLY A 118 4.36 -23.17 8.27
CA GLY A 118 3.06 -22.72 8.78
C GLY A 118 3.10 -21.96 10.11
N LYS A 119 4.26 -21.86 10.79
CA LYS A 119 4.41 -21.04 12.00
C LYS A 119 4.57 -19.57 11.61
N PHE A 120 3.68 -18.72 12.08
CA PHE A 120 3.61 -17.33 11.64
C PHE A 120 4.61 -16.46 12.39
N LEU A 121 5.26 -15.54 11.67
CA LEU A 121 6.20 -14.56 12.20
C LEU A 121 5.91 -13.21 11.54
N SER A 122 5.44 -12.23 12.31
CA SER A 122 5.03 -10.91 11.79
C SER A 122 6.13 -9.88 11.93
N GLY A 123 6.60 -9.36 10.79
CA GLY A 123 7.59 -8.29 10.71
C GLY A 123 9.00 -8.80 10.42
N ALA A 124 9.91 -7.85 10.22
CA ALA A 124 11.29 -8.13 9.86
C ALA A 124 12.13 -8.48 11.10
N TYR A 125 12.01 -9.74 11.55
CA TYR A 125 12.86 -10.34 12.57
C TYR A 125 14.30 -10.54 12.07
N PRO A 126 15.28 -10.58 12.99
CA PRO A 126 16.66 -10.89 12.64
C PRO A 126 16.83 -12.37 12.28
N PHE A 127 17.93 -12.68 11.60
CA PHE A 127 18.24 -14.03 11.12
C PHE A 127 18.18 -15.11 12.21
N GLU A 128 18.57 -14.80 13.44
CA GLU A 128 18.62 -15.72 14.57
C GLU A 128 17.22 -16.28 14.92
N ALA A 129 16.16 -15.49 14.70
CA ALA A 129 14.77 -15.96 14.88
C ALA A 129 14.43 -17.06 13.87
N PHE A 130 14.72 -16.80 12.59
CA PHE A 130 14.46 -17.76 11.52
C PHE A 130 15.31 -19.01 11.72
N LYS A 131 16.59 -18.85 12.03
CA LYS A 131 17.51 -19.94 12.33
C LYS A 131 16.97 -20.88 13.41
N ASP A 132 16.50 -20.33 14.54
CA ASP A 132 15.98 -21.16 15.63
C ASP A 132 14.76 -22.00 15.20
N ILE A 133 13.84 -21.40 14.45
CA ILE A 133 12.66 -22.10 13.94
C ILE A 133 13.07 -23.16 12.91
N ILE A 134 13.87 -22.79 11.91
CA ILE A 134 14.31 -23.67 10.83
C ILE A 134 15.08 -24.88 11.38
N ASP A 135 16.05 -24.68 12.29
CA ASP A 135 16.84 -25.77 12.85
C ASP A 135 15.98 -26.75 13.66
N LYS A 136 15.00 -26.24 14.40
CA LYS A 136 14.03 -27.07 15.12
C LYS A 136 13.16 -27.86 14.15
N GLU A 137 12.66 -27.24 13.08
CA GLU A 137 11.88 -27.92 12.06
C GLU A 137 12.71 -29.01 11.34
N LEU A 138 13.95 -28.71 10.96
CA LEU A 138 14.86 -29.66 10.30
C LEU A 138 15.20 -30.87 11.18
N THR A 139 15.26 -30.68 12.51
CA THR A 139 15.58 -31.74 13.48
C THR A 139 14.33 -32.43 14.05
N GLY A 140 13.13 -32.07 13.61
CA GLY A 140 11.88 -32.61 14.14
C GLY A 140 11.56 -32.15 15.57
N LYS A 141 12.20 -31.09 16.05
CA LYS A 141 12.01 -30.46 17.37
C LYS A 141 11.14 -29.21 17.33
N GLY A 142 10.49 -28.94 16.20
CA GLY A 142 9.46 -27.91 16.07
C GLY A 142 8.40 -28.05 17.16
N SER A 143 8.00 -26.94 17.77
CA SER A 143 7.09 -26.92 18.93
C SER A 143 5.90 -25.99 18.67
N THR A 144 4.74 -26.30 19.25
CA THR A 144 3.58 -25.39 19.33
C THR A 144 3.57 -24.54 20.60
N ASN A 145 4.49 -24.81 21.54
CA ASN A 145 4.72 -23.96 22.71
C ASN A 145 5.82 -22.94 22.42
N ALA A 146 5.48 -21.65 22.50
CA ALA A 146 6.40 -20.53 22.25
C ALA A 146 7.59 -20.49 23.22
N ALA A 147 7.43 -20.99 24.46
CA ALA A 147 8.51 -21.03 25.46
C ALA A 147 9.67 -21.97 25.08
N ASN A 148 9.50 -22.84 24.07
CA ASN A 148 10.55 -23.73 23.57
C ASN A 148 11.44 -23.10 22.51
N TYR A 149 11.18 -21.84 22.13
CA TYR A 149 11.99 -21.06 21.20
C TYR A 149 12.85 -20.04 21.95
N ILE A 150 13.75 -19.38 21.24
CA ILE A 150 14.58 -18.31 21.81
C ILE A 150 13.72 -17.24 22.52
N GLU A 151 14.31 -16.59 23.52
CA GLU A 151 13.62 -15.62 24.39
C GLU A 151 12.89 -14.54 23.60
N MET A 152 13.49 -14.03 22.52
CA MET A 152 12.86 -13.03 21.64
C MET A 152 11.53 -13.53 21.04
N LEU A 153 11.48 -14.77 20.54
CA LEU A 153 10.26 -15.36 19.97
C LEU A 153 9.23 -15.64 21.07
N ALA A 154 9.68 -16.16 22.20
CA ALA A 154 8.83 -16.38 23.36
C ALA A 154 8.25 -15.08 23.93
N ALA A 155 9.03 -13.99 23.91
CA ALA A 155 8.60 -12.66 24.33
C ALA A 155 7.60 -12.07 23.34
N ALA A 156 7.90 -12.12 22.04
CA ALA A 156 6.99 -11.65 21.00
C ALA A 156 5.61 -12.30 21.10
N ALA A 157 5.56 -13.63 21.24
CA ALA A 157 4.31 -14.38 21.41
C ALA A 157 3.51 -13.99 22.66
N LYS A 158 4.17 -13.47 23.72
CA LYS A 158 3.51 -13.00 24.95
C LYS A 158 2.96 -11.58 24.81
N THR A 159 3.70 -10.70 24.14
CA THR A 159 3.37 -9.27 24.05
C THR A 159 2.43 -8.94 22.89
N ASP A 160 2.51 -9.73 21.81
CA ASP A 160 1.64 -9.64 20.65
C ASP A 160 1.38 -11.04 20.10
N PRO A 161 0.16 -11.60 20.23
CA PRO A 161 -0.18 -12.89 19.65
C PRO A 161 0.06 -12.99 18.13
N LYS A 162 0.20 -11.84 17.44
CA LYS A 162 0.54 -11.78 16.01
C LYS A 162 2.04 -11.70 15.75
N GLY A 163 2.87 -11.40 16.75
CA GLY A 163 4.32 -11.26 16.59
C GLY A 163 4.99 -12.59 16.21
N PHE A 164 4.66 -13.67 16.92
CA PHE A 164 5.05 -15.04 16.58
C PHE A 164 3.96 -16.02 17.04
N ASP A 165 3.44 -16.83 16.11
CA ASP A 165 2.49 -17.91 16.39
C ASP A 165 3.13 -19.27 16.05
N PRO A 166 3.50 -20.07 17.06
CA PRO A 166 4.11 -21.38 16.85
C PRO A 166 3.10 -22.47 16.42
N ILE A 167 1.79 -22.18 16.36
CA ILE A 167 0.78 -23.13 15.91
C ILE A 167 0.78 -23.14 14.38
N PRO A 168 1.16 -24.27 13.74
CA PRO A 168 1.30 -24.31 12.30
C PRO A 168 -0.07 -24.21 11.61
N LYS A 169 -0.15 -23.34 10.62
CA LYS A 169 -1.27 -23.25 9.67
C LYS A 169 -0.86 -23.89 8.34
N THR A 170 -1.83 -24.45 7.62
CA THR A 170 -1.58 -24.85 6.23
C THR A 170 -1.50 -23.58 5.38
N VAL A 171 -0.37 -23.40 4.68
CA VAL A 171 -0.14 -22.26 3.79
C VAL A 171 0.15 -22.77 2.39
N GLU A 172 -0.69 -22.37 1.45
CA GLU A 172 -0.60 -22.75 0.05
C GLU A 172 0.43 -21.89 -0.67
N ILE A 173 1.35 -22.53 -1.38
CA ILE A 173 2.31 -21.85 -2.25
C ILE A 173 1.66 -21.56 -3.61
N GLY A 174 0.95 -22.53 -4.18
CA GLY A 174 0.36 -22.39 -5.51
C GLY A 174 1.42 -22.20 -6.60
N ASP A 175 1.16 -21.27 -7.51
CA ASP A 175 2.07 -20.84 -8.58
C ASP A 175 3.07 -19.75 -8.14
N SER A 176 3.16 -19.47 -6.84
CA SER A 176 4.10 -18.46 -6.32
C SER A 176 5.54 -18.77 -6.72
N PRO A 177 6.38 -17.75 -6.91
CA PRO A 177 7.82 -17.92 -7.14
C PRO A 177 8.50 -18.66 -5.99
N VAL A 178 9.36 -19.61 -6.33
CA VAL A 178 10.08 -20.46 -5.37
C VAL A 178 11.60 -20.48 -5.65
N LYS A 179 12.41 -20.45 -4.60
CA LYS A 179 13.84 -20.80 -4.58
C LYS A 179 14.04 -22.04 -3.70
N GLY A 180 14.84 -23.00 -4.18
CA GLY A 180 15.16 -24.23 -3.46
C GLY A 180 13.98 -25.21 -3.35
N ASP A 181 14.27 -26.41 -2.86
CA ASP A 181 13.37 -27.56 -2.80
C ASP A 181 13.42 -28.29 -1.45
N GLY A 182 14.01 -27.65 -0.43
CA GLY A 182 14.22 -28.22 0.89
C GLY A 182 12.95 -28.56 1.66
N LYS A 183 13.14 -29.30 2.76
CA LYS A 183 12.05 -29.83 3.60
C LYS A 183 11.31 -28.76 4.37
N VAL A 184 12.02 -27.73 4.85
CA VAL A 184 11.40 -26.59 5.54
C VAL A 184 10.96 -25.57 4.50
N THR A 185 9.70 -25.15 4.59
CA THR A 185 9.14 -24.14 3.69
C THR A 185 9.04 -22.81 4.42
N ILE A 186 9.59 -21.75 3.82
CA ILE A 186 9.34 -20.36 4.21
C ILE A 186 8.42 -19.75 3.15
N VAL A 187 7.29 -19.18 3.56
CA VAL A 187 6.44 -18.34 2.71
C VAL A 187 6.51 -16.92 3.22
N GLU A 188 7.07 -16.01 2.43
CA GLU A 188 7.10 -14.58 2.70
C GLU A 188 5.93 -13.89 1.98
N PHE A 189 5.17 -13.08 2.70
CA PHE A 189 4.27 -12.06 2.18
C PHE A 189 4.94 -10.70 2.31
N SER A 190 5.18 -10.06 1.17
CA SER A 190 6.04 -8.87 1.13
C SER A 190 5.51 -7.77 0.22
N ASP A 191 6.11 -6.60 0.40
CA ASP A 191 5.81 -5.37 -0.30
C ASP A 191 7.13 -4.66 -0.66
N PHE A 192 7.31 -4.32 -1.93
CA PHE A 192 8.56 -3.73 -2.44
C PHE A 192 8.81 -2.27 -1.99
N GLU A 193 7.79 -1.55 -1.52
CA GLU A 193 7.94 -0.21 -0.92
C GLU A 193 8.05 -0.24 0.61
N CYS A 194 7.75 -1.38 1.24
CA CYS A 194 7.73 -1.46 2.70
C CYS A 194 9.15 -1.38 3.30
N PRO A 195 9.44 -0.37 4.17
CA PRO A 195 10.75 -0.22 4.79
C PRO A 195 11.21 -1.44 5.59
N TYR A 196 10.28 -2.18 6.20
CA TYR A 196 10.60 -3.40 6.92
C TYR A 196 10.91 -4.57 5.98
N CYS A 197 10.27 -4.66 4.82
CA CYS A 197 10.60 -5.66 3.80
C CYS A 197 12.00 -5.40 3.23
N ILE A 198 12.33 -4.14 2.95
CA ILE A 198 13.67 -3.72 2.53
C ILE A 198 14.71 -4.06 3.62
N ARG A 199 14.38 -3.83 4.90
CA ARG A 199 15.25 -4.24 6.02
C ARG A 199 15.45 -5.76 6.06
N HIS A 200 14.40 -6.54 5.86
CA HIS A 200 14.52 -8.01 5.80
C HIS A 200 15.44 -8.44 4.65
N PHE A 201 15.23 -7.88 3.45
CA PHE A 201 16.05 -8.16 2.27
C PHE A 201 17.54 -7.85 2.53
N THR A 202 17.83 -6.69 3.10
CA THR A 202 19.21 -6.24 3.32
C THR A 202 19.92 -6.95 4.47
N GLN A 203 19.20 -7.37 5.52
CA GLN A 203 19.83 -7.87 6.76
C GLN A 203 19.69 -9.38 6.98
N THR A 204 18.61 -9.99 6.47
CA THR A 204 18.23 -11.37 6.81
C THR A 204 18.18 -12.28 5.58
N TYR A 205 17.60 -11.83 4.47
CA TYR A 205 17.37 -12.63 3.27
C TYR A 205 18.65 -13.31 2.75
N GLY A 206 19.75 -12.57 2.59
CA GLY A 206 21.02 -13.13 2.10
C GLY A 206 21.58 -14.26 2.97
N LYS A 207 21.40 -14.18 4.29
CA LYS A 207 21.78 -15.26 5.22
C LYS A 207 20.85 -16.48 5.08
N LEU A 208 19.54 -16.27 4.92
CA LEU A 208 18.60 -17.37 4.65
C LEU A 208 18.95 -18.11 3.36
N MET A 209 19.27 -17.36 2.31
CA MET A 209 19.68 -17.93 1.03
C MET A 209 20.95 -18.76 1.17
N SER A 210 22.01 -18.18 1.72
CA SER A 210 23.33 -18.85 1.80
C SER A 210 23.37 -19.99 2.81
N GLU A 211 22.71 -19.86 3.96
CA GLU A 211 22.82 -20.86 5.04
C GLU A 211 21.84 -22.03 4.89
N TYR A 212 20.69 -21.84 4.24
CA TYR A 212 19.65 -22.86 4.16
C TYR A 212 19.17 -23.18 2.74
N VAL A 213 18.78 -22.17 1.96
CA VAL A 213 18.16 -22.41 0.64
C VAL A 213 19.16 -23.00 -0.35
N ASN A 214 20.33 -22.38 -0.49
CA ASN A 214 21.39 -22.84 -1.39
C ASN A 214 22.00 -24.19 -0.96
N LYS A 215 21.75 -24.61 0.29
CA LYS A 215 22.15 -25.92 0.82
C LYS A 215 21.07 -27.00 0.65
N GLY A 216 19.95 -26.69 0.00
CA GLY A 216 18.83 -27.62 -0.20
C GLY A 216 18.05 -27.95 1.07
N LEU A 217 18.18 -27.13 2.13
CA LEU A 217 17.51 -27.37 3.42
C LEU A 217 16.14 -26.68 3.49
N VAL A 218 16.05 -25.50 2.87
CA VAL A 218 14.84 -24.68 2.86
C VAL A 218 14.36 -24.44 1.43
N LYS A 219 13.04 -24.46 1.27
CA LYS A 219 12.31 -23.95 0.13
C LYS A 219 11.72 -22.58 0.50
N TYR A 220 12.01 -21.55 -0.29
CA TYR A 220 11.59 -20.18 -0.04
C TYR A 220 10.59 -19.73 -1.11
N SER A 221 9.39 -19.36 -0.70
CA SER A 221 8.32 -18.87 -1.56
C SER A 221 8.03 -17.40 -1.26
N PHE A 222 7.74 -16.63 -2.32
CA PHE A 222 7.34 -15.22 -2.22
C PHE A 222 5.88 -15.03 -2.62
N LYS A 223 5.17 -14.17 -1.89
CA LYS A 223 3.79 -13.75 -2.15
C LYS A 223 3.66 -12.24 -2.03
N HIS A 224 2.84 -11.66 -2.90
CA HIS A 224 2.61 -10.21 -2.91
C HIS A 224 1.62 -9.79 -1.82
N PHE A 225 1.94 -8.73 -1.10
CA PHE A 225 1.02 -8.10 -0.15
C PHE A 225 1.22 -6.57 -0.17
N PRO A 226 0.98 -5.91 -1.32
CA PRO A 226 1.14 -4.46 -1.43
C PRO A 226 0.13 -3.76 -0.50
N LEU A 227 0.64 -2.92 0.40
CA LEU A 227 -0.18 -2.17 1.33
C LEU A 227 -0.80 -0.96 0.61
N SER A 228 -2.07 -0.65 0.90
CA SER A 228 -2.83 0.38 0.17
C SER A 228 -2.26 1.80 0.28
N PHE A 229 -1.39 2.05 1.26
CA PHE A 229 -0.70 3.32 1.47
C PHE A 229 0.68 3.40 0.78
N HIS A 230 1.08 2.34 0.07
CA HIS A 230 2.28 2.30 -0.77
C HIS A 230 1.87 2.41 -2.25
N PRO A 231 1.97 3.61 -2.85
CA PRO A 231 1.33 3.90 -4.14
C PRO A 231 1.96 3.19 -5.34
N ASN A 232 3.21 2.75 -5.25
CA ASN A 232 3.94 2.03 -6.31
C ASN A 232 4.05 0.52 -6.06
N ALA A 233 3.77 0.03 -4.85
CA ALA A 233 3.92 -1.37 -4.46
C ALA A 233 3.16 -2.33 -5.37
N GLN A 234 1.92 -1.97 -5.73
CA GLN A 234 1.08 -2.76 -6.65
C GLN A 234 1.76 -2.92 -8.01
N LYS A 235 2.28 -1.83 -8.59
CA LYS A 235 2.97 -1.89 -9.90
C LYS A 235 4.32 -2.58 -9.83
N ALA A 236 5.05 -2.45 -8.72
CA ALA A 236 6.28 -3.20 -8.47
C ALA A 236 6.02 -4.72 -8.37
N ALA A 237 4.93 -5.13 -7.71
CA ALA A 237 4.48 -6.51 -7.65
C ALA A 237 4.14 -7.06 -9.05
N GLU A 238 3.33 -6.34 -9.82
CA GLU A 238 3.02 -6.69 -11.22
C GLU A 238 4.28 -6.80 -12.09
N ALA A 239 5.24 -5.88 -11.94
CA ALA A 239 6.50 -5.91 -12.66
C ALA A 239 7.31 -7.19 -12.37
N SER A 240 7.33 -7.65 -11.12
CA SER A 240 7.99 -8.91 -10.77
C SER A 240 7.32 -10.13 -11.40
N GLU A 241 5.98 -10.17 -11.50
CA GLU A 241 5.25 -11.23 -12.20
C GLU A 241 5.46 -11.15 -13.73
N CYS A 242 5.49 -9.95 -14.32
CA CYS A 242 5.87 -9.79 -15.72
C CYS A 242 7.29 -10.29 -16.00
N ALA A 243 8.21 -10.12 -15.05
CA ALA A 243 9.55 -10.69 -15.14
C ALA A 243 9.57 -12.22 -14.98
N LYS A 244 8.68 -12.77 -14.15
CA LYS A 244 8.49 -14.21 -13.98
C LYS A 244 8.09 -14.91 -15.29
N GLU A 245 7.25 -14.29 -16.13
CA GLU A 245 6.90 -14.84 -17.46
C GLU A 245 8.13 -15.10 -18.33
N GLN A 246 9.19 -14.33 -18.09
CA GLN A 246 10.46 -14.41 -18.82
C GLN A 246 11.55 -15.13 -18.01
N GLY A 247 11.18 -15.81 -16.92
CA GLY A 247 12.09 -16.57 -16.07
C GLY A 247 12.97 -15.74 -15.14
N LYS A 248 12.68 -14.44 -14.96
CA LYS A 248 13.53 -13.48 -14.22
C LYS A 248 12.85 -12.85 -13.00
N PHE A 249 11.97 -13.60 -12.34
CA PHE A 249 11.28 -13.12 -11.14
C PHE A 249 12.27 -12.65 -10.07
N TRP A 250 13.27 -13.49 -9.77
CA TRP A 250 14.17 -13.26 -8.64
C TRP A 250 15.16 -12.13 -8.90
N GLU A 251 15.59 -11.95 -10.15
CA GLU A 251 16.42 -10.84 -10.58
C GLU A 251 15.66 -9.52 -10.48
N MET A 252 14.38 -9.51 -10.88
CA MET A 252 13.52 -8.33 -10.69
C MET A 252 13.28 -8.08 -9.20
N HIS A 253 12.91 -9.10 -8.43
CA HIS A 253 12.74 -9.01 -6.97
C HIS A 253 13.95 -8.36 -6.28
N ASP A 254 15.16 -8.87 -6.53
CA ASP A 254 16.38 -8.38 -5.91
C ASP A 254 16.68 -6.93 -6.35
N LYS A 255 16.42 -6.61 -7.63
CA LYS A 255 16.56 -5.25 -8.17
C LYS A 255 15.61 -4.26 -7.50
N LEU A 256 14.32 -4.61 -7.35
CA LEU A 256 13.31 -3.75 -6.75
C LEU A 256 13.61 -3.41 -5.30
N TYR A 257 14.08 -4.38 -4.49
CA TYR A 257 14.51 -4.06 -3.13
C TYR A 257 15.80 -3.23 -3.09
N SER A 258 16.76 -3.52 -3.99
CA SER A 258 18.05 -2.83 -3.99
C SER A 258 17.96 -1.34 -4.35
N VAL A 259 17.00 -0.95 -5.19
CA VAL A 259 16.80 0.46 -5.57
C VAL A 259 15.94 1.26 -4.58
N SER A 260 15.28 0.56 -3.64
CA SER A 260 14.42 1.15 -2.61
C SER A 260 15.14 1.33 -1.26
N ASN A 261 16.42 0.96 -1.18
CA ASN A 261 17.25 1.04 0.03
C ASN A 261 18.01 2.36 0.17
#